data_AF-A0A9W8GGN9-F1
#
_entry.id   AF-A0A9W8GGN9-F1
#
_cell.length_a   1.000
_cell.length_b   1.000
_cell.length_c   1.000
_cell.angle_alpha   90.00
_cell.angle_beta   90.00
_cell.angle_gamma   90.00
#
_symmetry.space_group_name_H-M   'P 1'
#
loop_
_entity.id
_entity.type
_entity.pdbx_description
1 polymer ?
#
loop_
_entity_poly.entity_id
_entity_poly.type
_entity_poly.pdbx_seq_one_letter_code
_entity_poly.pdbx_strand_id
1 'polypeptide(L)'
;MPVPFESLIPFAIISGMFLVTGTGIRFAQTKRNEGKVARYSLDDWDRKMLQRDKQLTGTDRGQVDDPVAPAEFKVNSAWKVYDSLRNGIA
;
A
#
# COMPACT_ATOMS: atom_id res chain seq x y z
N MET A 1 43.23 7.55 -24.04
CA MET A 1 43.09 6.15 -23.56
C MET A 1 41.61 5.81 -23.54
N PRO A 2 41.15 4.78 -24.27
CA PRO A 2 39.74 4.37 -24.28
C PRO A 2 39.31 3.87 -22.89
N VAL A 3 38.02 4.01 -22.58
CA VAL A 3 37.44 3.60 -21.28
C VAL A 3 37.53 2.07 -21.12
N PRO A 4 38.00 1.55 -19.96
CA PRO A 4 38.01 0.12 -19.69
C PRO A 4 36.58 -0.38 -19.45
N PHE A 5 35.94 -0.97 -20.47
CA PHE A 5 34.54 -1.37 -20.39
C PHE A 5 34.34 -2.64 -19.56
N GLU A 6 35.35 -3.50 -19.49
CA GLU A 6 35.34 -4.75 -18.74
C GLU A 6 35.16 -4.52 -17.23
N SER A 7 35.72 -3.42 -16.70
CA SER A 7 35.53 -3.04 -15.30
C SER A 7 34.14 -2.46 -15.03
N LEU A 8 33.39 -2.06 -16.06
CA LEU A 8 32.02 -1.54 -15.94
C LEU A 8 30.96 -2.64 -16.03
N ILE A 9 31.27 -3.81 -16.59
CA ILE A 9 30.34 -4.93 -16.72
C ILE A 9 29.75 -5.35 -15.36
N PRO A 10 30.53 -5.54 -14.27
CA PRO A 10 29.98 -5.92 -12.97
C PRO A 10 28.99 -4.87 -12.45
N PHE A 11 29.31 -3.58 -12.60
CA PHE A 11 28.43 -2.50 -12.19
C PHE A 11 27.15 -2.47 -13.01
N ALA A 12 27.22 -2.70 -14.32
CA ALA A 12 26.05 -2.77 -15.19
C ALA A 12 25.12 -3.93 -14.79
N ILE A 13 25.67 -5.09 -14.47
CA ILE A 13 24.88 -6.25 -13.99
C ILE A 13 24.19 -5.91 -12.67
N ILE A 14 24.93 -5.37 -11.70
CA ILE A 14 24.39 -4.98 -10.40
C ILE A 14 23.25 -3.95 -10.57
N SER A 15 23.51 -2.88 -11.32
CA SER A 15 22.49 -1.87 -11.63
C SER A 15 21.28 -2.47 -12.33
N GLY A 16 21.48 -3.38 -13.30
CA GLY A 16 20.40 -4.08 -13.99
C GLY A 16 19.52 -4.89 -13.04
N MET A 17 20.14 -5.67 -12.13
CA MET A 17 19.39 -6.47 -11.15
C MET A 17 18.59 -5.58 -10.18
N PHE A 18 19.16 -4.46 -9.72
CA PHE A 18 18.44 -3.50 -8.89
C PHE A 18 17.28 -2.84 -9.63
N LEU A 19 17.46 -2.47 -10.90
CA LEU A 19 16.40 -1.88 -11.72
C LEU A 19 15.25 -2.87 -11.94
N VAL A 20 15.56 -4.12 -12.31
CA VAL A 20 14.54 -5.18 -12.49
C VAL A 20 13.79 -5.41 -11.19
N THR A 21 14.49 -5.50 -10.06
CA THR A 21 13.87 -5.73 -8.75
C THR A 21 13.00 -4.54 -8.33
N GLY A 22 13.50 -3.31 -8.44
CA GLY A 22 12.77 -2.10 -8.06
C GLY A 22 11.51 -1.89 -8.89
N THR A 23 11.60 -2.08 -10.21
CA THR A 23 10.45 -1.99 -11.11
C THR A 23 9.45 -3.13 -10.88
N GLY A 24 9.94 -4.36 -10.64
CA GLY A 24 9.12 -5.52 -10.31
C GLY A 24 8.31 -5.32 -9.02
N ILE A 25 8.94 -4.83 -7.95
CA ILE A 25 8.26 -4.52 -6.68
C ILE A 25 7.22 -3.42 -6.88
N ARG A 26 7.57 -2.33 -7.59
CA ARG A 26 6.64 -1.24 -7.87
C ARG A 26 5.42 -1.74 -8.64
N PHE A 27 5.63 -2.57 -9.67
CA PHE A 27 4.55 -3.15 -10.46
C PHE A 27 3.65 -4.07 -9.63
N ALA A 28 4.22 -4.95 -8.81
CA ALA A 28 3.45 -5.82 -7.94
C ALA A 28 2.61 -5.02 -6.93
N GLN A 29 3.19 -3.96 -6.33
CA GLN A 29 2.48 -3.09 -5.39
C GLN A 29 1.35 -2.30 -6.06
N THR A 30 1.56 -1.74 -7.25
CA THR A 30 0.50 -1.01 -7.96
C THR A 30 -0.62 -1.95 -8.37
N LYS A 31 -0.32 -3.16 -8.84
CA LYS A 31 -1.34 -4.17 -9.16
C LYS A 31 -2.19 -4.57 -7.97
N ARG A 32 -1.58 -4.73 -6.78
CA ARG A 32 -2.32 -5.01 -5.54
C ARG A 32 -3.16 -3.83 -5.06
N ASN A 33 -2.78 -2.61 -5.41
CA ASN A 33 -3.46 -1.40 -4.99
C ASN A 33 -4.39 -0.83 -6.08
N GLU A 34 -4.98 -1.70 -6.91
CA GLU A 34 -5.93 -1.28 -7.97
C GLU A 34 -5.34 -0.25 -8.94
N GLY A 35 -4.04 -0.33 -9.21
CA GLY A 35 -3.31 0.60 -10.07
C GLY A 35 -2.76 1.84 -9.34
N LYS A 36 -3.11 2.06 -8.08
CA LYS A 36 -2.65 3.20 -7.28
C LYS A 36 -1.28 2.92 -6.64
N VAL A 37 -0.53 3.99 -6.36
CA VAL A 37 0.77 3.87 -5.68
C VAL A 37 0.55 3.48 -4.21
N ALA A 38 1.50 2.73 -3.63
CA ALA A 38 1.48 2.44 -2.20
C ALA A 38 1.60 3.73 -1.38
N ARG A 39 0.87 3.80 -0.25
CA ARG A 39 0.95 4.93 0.67
C ARG A 39 2.00 4.63 1.73
N TYR A 40 2.78 5.63 2.09
CA TYR A 40 3.83 5.56 3.11
C TYR A 40 3.50 6.54 4.23
N SER A 41 4.07 6.34 5.42
CA SER A 41 3.91 7.24 6.57
C SER A 41 2.45 7.47 7.00
N LEU A 42 1.62 6.42 6.95
CA LEU A 42 0.23 6.47 7.38
C LEU A 42 0.13 6.65 8.89
N ASP A 43 -0.49 7.76 9.32
CA ASP A 43 -0.80 8.01 10.71
C ASP A 43 -2.09 7.28 11.16
N ASP A 44 -2.50 7.49 12.42
CA ASP A 44 -3.71 6.85 12.94
C ASP A 44 -5.00 7.40 12.32
N TRP A 45 -4.99 8.64 11.86
CA TRP A 45 -6.12 9.25 11.16
C TRP A 45 -6.30 8.59 9.79
N ASP A 46 -5.22 8.49 9.01
CA ASP A 46 -5.18 7.86 7.70
C ASP A 46 -5.63 6.40 7.76
N ARG A 47 -5.23 5.65 8.78
CA ARG A 47 -5.67 4.27 8.98
C ARG A 47 -7.19 4.18 9.23
N LYS A 48 -7.75 5.12 10.01
CA LYS A 48 -9.20 5.19 10.25
C LYS A 48 -9.95 5.59 8.98
N MET A 49 -9.42 6.53 8.20
CA MET A 49 -10.00 6.95 6.92
C MET A 49 -9.94 5.83 5.88
N LEU A 50 -8.84 5.09 5.77
CA LEU A 50 -8.75 3.91 4.90
C LEU A 50 -9.77 2.83 5.29
N GLN A 51 -9.99 2.60 6.58
CA GLN A 51 -11.02 1.67 7.04
C GLN A 51 -12.43 2.14 6.67
N ARG A 52 -12.70 3.44 6.79
CA ARG A 52 -13.96 4.07 6.34
C ARG A 52 -14.15 3.92 4.82
N ASP A 53 -13.13 4.20 4.03
CA ASP A 53 -13.20 4.12 2.57
C ASP A 53 -13.44 2.67 2.11
N LYS A 54 -12.84 1.70 2.81
CA LYS A 54 -13.14 0.28 2.62
C LYS A 54 -14.59 -0.07 2.95
N GLN A 55 -15.18 0.52 3.98
CA GLN A 55 -16.60 0.35 4.30
C GLN A 55 -17.52 0.98 3.25
N LEU A 56 -17.10 2.08 2.63
CA LEU A 56 -17.90 2.75 1.60
C LEU A 56 -17.82 2.03 0.24
N THR A 57 -16.64 1.51 -0.12
CA THR A 57 -16.38 1.00 -1.48
C THR A 57 -16.26 -0.51 -1.56
N GLY A 58 -16.11 -1.20 -0.42
CA GLY A 58 -15.88 -2.65 -0.36
C GLY A 58 -14.47 -3.10 -0.77
N THR A 59 -13.61 -2.18 -1.17
CA THR A 59 -12.25 -2.45 -1.67
C THR A 59 -11.20 -1.76 -0.80
N ASP A 60 -9.96 -2.25 -0.79
CA ASP A 60 -8.92 -1.68 0.07
C ASP A 60 -8.42 -0.32 -0.44
N ARG A 61 -8.58 -0.02 -1.74
CA ARG A 61 -8.08 1.22 -2.37
C ARG A 61 -9.13 1.98 -3.17
N GLY A 62 -10.40 1.56 -3.12
CA GLY A 62 -11.51 2.25 -3.74
C GLY A 62 -11.65 3.68 -3.24
N GLN A 63 -12.03 4.58 -4.15
CA GLN A 63 -12.42 5.94 -3.82
C GLN A 63 -13.78 6.18 -4.47
N VAL A 64 -14.62 6.91 -3.76
CA VAL A 64 -15.98 7.26 -4.19
C VAL A 64 -16.23 8.72 -3.86
N ASP A 65 -16.88 9.43 -4.77
CA ASP A 65 -17.23 10.85 -4.68
C ASP A 65 -18.74 11.08 -4.65
N ASP A 66 -19.53 10.00 -4.54
CA ASP A 66 -20.99 10.08 -4.45
C ASP A 66 -21.45 10.93 -3.27
N PRO A 67 -22.41 11.86 -3.47
CA PRO A 67 -22.89 12.74 -2.42
C PRO A 67 -23.73 12.01 -1.35
N VAL A 68 -24.29 10.84 -1.69
CA VAL A 68 -25.10 10.01 -0.80
C VAL A 68 -24.41 8.66 -0.64
N ALA A 69 -24.11 8.29 0.59
CA ALA A 69 -23.47 7.01 0.90
C ALA A 69 -24.42 5.82 0.62
N PRO A 70 -23.88 4.64 0.26
CA PRO A 70 -24.66 3.43 0.05
C PRO A 70 -25.41 3.03 1.33
N ALA A 71 -26.56 2.37 1.19
CA ALA A 71 -27.43 2.03 2.32
C ALA A 71 -26.74 1.10 3.34
N GLU A 72 -25.88 0.21 2.85
CA GLU A 72 -25.08 -0.75 3.62
C GLU A 72 -24.11 -0.05 4.59
N PHE A 73 -23.67 1.16 4.27
CA PHE A 73 -22.76 1.93 5.13
C PHE A 73 -23.38 2.28 6.49
N LYS A 74 -24.72 2.32 6.59
CA LYS A 74 -25.42 2.56 7.86
C LYS A 74 -25.26 1.43 8.86
N VAL A 75 -25.01 0.20 8.38
CA VAL A 75 -25.02 -1.02 9.20
C VAL A 75 -23.68 -1.74 9.26
N ASN A 76 -22.70 -1.36 8.43
CA ASN A 76 -21.41 -2.04 8.34
C ASN A 76 -20.32 -1.49 9.30
N SER A 77 -20.73 -0.72 10.31
CA SER A 77 -19.81 -0.25 11.36
C SER A 77 -19.30 -1.44 12.18
N ALA A 78 -17.98 -1.52 12.35
CA ALA A 78 -17.33 -2.61 13.10
C ALA A 78 -16.49 -2.06 14.25
N TRP A 79 -16.75 -2.56 15.45
CA TRP A 79 -15.97 -2.27 16.65
C TRP A 79 -14.88 -3.34 16.83
N LYS A 80 -13.63 -2.90 16.98
CA LYS A 80 -12.51 -3.81 17.26
C LYS A 80 -12.55 -4.20 18.73
N VAL A 81 -12.78 -5.47 19.01
CA VAL A 81 -12.68 -6.04 20.36
C VAL A 81 -11.24 -6.48 20.57
N TYR A 82 -10.59 -5.91 21.57
CA TYR A 82 -9.23 -6.27 21.94
C TYR A 82 -9.27 -7.21 23.15
N ASP A 83 -8.45 -8.26 23.11
CA ASP A 83 -8.20 -9.10 24.29
C ASP A 83 -7.38 -8.29 25.30
N SER A 84 -7.84 -8.23 26.55
CA SER A 84 -7.19 -7.48 27.63
C SER A 84 -5.78 -7.98 27.91
N LEU A 85 -5.49 -9.25 27.61
CA LEU A 85 -4.21 -9.88 27.85
C LEU A 85 -3.13 -9.58 26.79
N ARG A 86 -3.51 -9.05 25.63
CA ARG A 86 -2.56 -8.82 24.52
C ARG A 86 -1.86 -7.45 24.57
N ASN A 87 -2.41 -6.51 25.35
CA ASN A 87 -1.95 -5.12 25.40
C ASN A 87 -1.40 -4.68 26.77
N GLY A 88 -1.05 -5.62 27.66
CA GLY A 88 -0.20 -5.34 28.83
C GLY A 88 -0.67 -4.21 29.76
N ILE A 89 -1.98 -4.07 29.99
CA ILE A 89 -2.52 -3.18 31.02
C ILE A 89 -3.27 -4.05 32.03
N ALA A 90 -2.60 -4.32 33.16
CA ALA A 90 -3.19 -4.58 34.45
C ALA A 90 -2.81 -3.42 35.37
#